data_AF-A0A943DT25-F1
#
_entry.id   AF-A0A943DT25-F1
#
_cell.length_a   1.000
_cell.length_b   1.000
_cell.length_c   1.000
_cell.angle_alpha   90.00
_cell.angle_beta   90.00
_cell.angle_gamma   90.00
#
_symmetry.space_group_name_H-M   'P 1'
#
loop_
_entity.id
_entity.type
_entity.pdbx_description
1 polymer ?
#
loop_
_entity_poly.entity_id
_entity_poly.type
_entity_poly.pdbx_seq_one_letter_code
_entity_poly.pdbx_strand_id
1 'polypeptide(L)' 'MMGILLQKKIADLYSLANRLLHIGDNEGYVYADDLSVLQQSIHEQINDLYSQRGETPEQDATLCLAILQGYNVSMY' A
#
# COMPACT_ATOMS: atom_id res chain seq x y z
N MET A 1 -14.90 5.00 15.64
CA MET A 1 -13.62 5.74 15.54
C MET A 1 -12.53 4.88 14.89
N MET A 2 -12.38 3.60 15.26
CA MET A 2 -11.31 2.71 14.76
C MET A 2 -11.45 2.31 13.28
N GLY A 3 -12.67 2.00 12.81
CA GLY A 3 -12.91 1.67 11.39
C GLY A 3 -12.50 2.76 10.39
N ILE A 4 -12.58 4.05 10.77
CA ILE A 4 -12.20 5.19 9.90
C ILE A 4 -10.68 5.25 9.72
N LEU A 5 -9.92 4.96 10.79
CA LEU A 5 -8.45 4.97 10.73
C LEU A 5 -7.92 3.83 9.87
N LEU A 6 -8.52 2.64 9.97
CA LEU A 6 -8.17 1.48 9.14
C LEU A 6 -8.46 1.75 7.65
N GLN A 7 -9.64 2.29 7.34
CA GLN A 7 -9.98 2.68 5.96
C GLN A 7 -9.01 3.71 5.37
N LYS A 8 -8.57 4.68 6.18
CA LYS A 8 -7.56 5.65 5.75
C LYS A 8 -6.24 4.97 5.42
N LYS A 9 -5.74 4.07 6.27
CA LYS A 9 -4.50 3.31 6.03
C LYS A 9 -4.58 2.43 4.78
N ILE A 10 -5.73 1.79 4.55
CA ILE A 10 -5.99 0.98 3.34
C ILE A 10 -5.92 1.86 2.08
N ALA A 11 -6.55 3.04 2.10
CA ALA A 11 -6.52 4.00 1.00
C ALA A 11 -5.12 4.55 0.75
N ASP A 12 -4.36 4.84 1.81
CA ASP A 12 -2.98 5.31 1.73
C ASP A 12 -2.07 4.24 1.08
N LEU A 13 -2.20 2.97 1.50
CA LEU A 13 -1.46 1.86 0.89
C LEU A 13 -1.79 1.70 -0.61
N TYR A 14 -3.08 1.80 -0.96
CA TYR A 14 -3.51 1.75 -2.37
C TYR A 14 -2.88 2.89 -3.19
N SER A 15 -2.89 4.11 -2.65
CA SER A 15 -2.30 5.27 -3.32
C SER A 15 -0.80 5.10 -3.58
N LEU A 16 -0.06 4.56 -2.59
CA LEU A 16 1.37 4.30 -2.74
C LEU A 16 1.66 3.19 -3.74
N ALA A 17 0.90 2.09 -3.70
CA ALA A 17 1.04 1.01 -4.65
C ALA A 17 0.75 1.48 -6.08
N ASN A 18 -0.30 2.30 -6.26
CA ASN A 18 -0.62 2.91 -7.55
C ASN A 18 0.50 3.84 -8.03
N ARG A 19 1.05 4.67 -7.13
CA ARG A 19 2.16 5.57 -7.45
C ARG A 19 3.42 4.81 -7.86
N LEU A 20 3.68 3.65 -7.25
CA LEU A 20 4.80 2.78 -7.62
C LEU A 20 4.57 2.11 -8.99
N LEU A 21 3.35 1.65 -9.29
CA LEU A 21 2.99 1.10 -10.60
C LEU A 21 3.20 2.11 -11.74
N HIS A 22 2.86 3.37 -11.50
CA HIS A 22 2.92 4.44 -12.50
C HIS A 22 4.20 5.29 -12.42
N ILE A 23 5.20 4.90 -11.63
CA ILE A 23 6.41 5.71 -11.43
C ILE A 23 7.22 5.89 -12.72
N GLY A 24 7.12 4.92 -13.63
CA GLY A 24 7.77 4.94 -14.95
C GLY A 24 6.95 5.56 -16.08
N ASP A 25 5.71 5.99 -15.82
CA ASP A 25 4.83 6.56 -16.86
C ASP A 25 5.19 8.01 -17.19
N ASN A 26 5.89 8.70 -16.28
CA ASN A 26 6.41 10.04 -16.56
C ASN A 26 7.68 9.94 -17.41
N GLU A 27 7.86 10.85 -18.37
CA GLU A 27 9.05 10.95 -19.26
C GLU A 27 10.35 11.38 -18.52
N GLY A 28 10.47 11.09 -17.22
CA GLY A 28 11.60 11.43 -16.37
C GLY A 28 12.37 10.21 -15.90
N TYR A 29 13.58 10.45 -15.40
CA TYR A 29 14.37 9.41 -14.73
C TYR A 29 13.75 9.07 -13.38
N VAL A 30 13.62 7.78 -13.08
CA VAL A 30 13.26 7.29 -11.74
C VAL A 30 14.53 7.14 -10.93
N TYR A 31 14.66 7.93 -9.86
CA TYR A 31 15.79 7.79 -8.94
C TYR A 31 15.62 6.54 -8.08
N ALA A 32 16.67 5.74 -7.99
CA ALA A 32 16.65 4.49 -7.21
C ALA A 32 16.40 4.74 -5.71
N ASP A 33 16.84 5.89 -5.19
CA ASP A 33 16.61 6.27 -3.80
C ASP A 33 15.12 6.54 -3.55
N ASP A 34 14.45 7.29 -4.43
CA ASP A 34 13.01 7.56 -4.35
C ASP A 34 12.19 6.27 -4.45
N LEU A 35 12.61 5.36 -5.33
CA LEU A 35 12.01 4.04 -5.48
C LEU A 35 12.16 3.21 -4.20
N SER A 36 13.37 3.17 -3.62
CA SER A 36 13.66 2.42 -2.40
C SER A 36 12.84 2.95 -1.21
N VAL A 37 12.72 4.26 -1.07
CA VAL A 37 11.90 4.90 -0.03
C VAL A 37 10.42 4.55 -0.21
N LEU A 38 9.91 4.58 -1.44
CA LEU A 38 8.53 4.23 -1.74
C LEU A 38 8.25 2.74 -1.43
N GLN A 39 9.16 1.85 -1.81
CA GLN A 39 9.06 0.42 -1.52
C GLN A 39 9.11 0.12 -0.01
N GLN A 40 9.99 0.79 0.73
CA GLN A 40 10.07 0.65 2.17
C GLN A 40 8.77 1.11 2.84
N SER A 41 8.21 2.26 2.44
CA SER A 41 6.95 2.77 3.00
C SER A 41 5.77 1.82 2.76
N ILE A 42 5.70 1.20 1.58
CA ILE A 42 4.69 0.19 1.25
C ILE A 42 4.88 -1.05 2.15
N HIS A 43 6.11 -1.52 2.32
CA HIS A 43 6.41 -2.69 3.14
C HIS A 43 6.05 -2.48 4.61
N GLU A 44 6.39 -1.32 5.18
CA GLU A 44 6.04 -0.97 6.57
C GLU A 44 4.51 -0.91 6.78
N GLN A 45 3.78 -0.32 5.83
CA GLN A 45 2.32 -0.25 5.90
C GLN A 45 1.64 -1.61 5.76
N ILE A 46 2.16 -2.48 4.89
CA ILE A 46 1.68 -3.86 4.78
C ILE A 46 1.84 -4.57 6.12
N ASN A 47 3.01 -4.50 6.74
CA ASN A 47 3.28 -5.17 8.01
C ASN A 47 2.37 -4.66 9.14
N ASP A 48 2.12 -3.35 9.19
CA ASP A 48 1.20 -2.74 10.16
C ASP A 48 -0.28 -3.15 9.92
N LEU A 49 -0.67 -3.32 8.66
CA LEU A 49 -2.03 -3.73 8.27
C LEU A 49 -2.25 -5.24 8.33
N TYR A 50 -1.20 -6.05 8.20
CA TYR A 50 -1.28 -7.52 8.16
C TYR A 50 -1.87 -8.12 9.43
N SER A 51 -1.58 -7.50 10.58
CA SER A 51 -2.09 -7.93 11.89
C SER A 51 -3.50 -7.43 12.17
N GLN A 52 -4.07 -6.57 11.30
CA GLN A 52 -5.40 -5.99 11.48
C GLN A 52 -6.48 -6.88 10.86
N ARG A 53 -7.72 -6.67 11.33
CA ARG A 53 -8.93 -7.33 10.82
C ARG A 53 -10.00 -6.28 10.60
N GLY A 54 -10.74 -6.41 9.52
CA GLY A 54 -11.91 -5.57 9.27
C GLY A 54 -13.03 -5.85 10.27
N GLU A 55 -13.80 -4.82 10.62
CA GLU A 55 -15.00 -4.99 11.46
C GLU A 55 -16.15 -5.63 10.66
N THR A 56 -16.18 -5.42 9.34
CA THR A 56 -17.13 -6.02 8.41
C THR A 56 -16.41 -6.88 7.37
N PRO A 57 -17.07 -7.89 6.78
CA PRO A 57 -16.47 -8.72 5.73
C PRO A 57 -16.03 -7.89 4.51
N GLU A 58 -16.73 -6.80 4.17
CA GLU A 58 -16.34 -5.90 3.08
C GLU A 58 -15.04 -5.16 3.43
N GLN A 59 -14.92 -4.69 4.67
CA GLN A 59 -13.70 -4.03 5.14
C GLN A 59 -12.52 -5.00 5.18
N ASP A 60 -12.74 -6.24 5.60
CA ASP A 60 -11.70 -7.28 5.65
C ASP A 60 -11.27 -7.70 4.24
N ALA A 61 -12.21 -7.79 3.29
CA ALA A 61 -11.90 -8.02 1.89
C ALA A 61 -11.08 -6.87 1.28
N THR A 62 -11.44 -5.61 1.59
CA THR A 62 -10.70 -4.43 1.11
C THR A 62 -9.29 -4.40 1.70
N LEU A 63 -9.14 -4.76 2.98
CA LEU A 63 -7.84 -4.90 3.64
C LEU A 63 -6.97 -5.96 2.94
N CYS A 64 -7.52 -7.15 2.69
CA CYS A 64 -6.81 -8.22 2.00
C CYS A 64 -6.38 -7.81 0.58
N LEU A 65 -7.26 -7.12 -0.15
CA LEU A 65 -6.96 -6.64 -1.51
C LEU A 65 -5.80 -5.63 -1.49
N ALA A 66 -5.83 -4.66 -0.58
CA ALA A 66 -4.77 -3.65 -0.47
C ALA A 66 -3.42 -4.27 -0.09
N ILE A 67 -3.41 -5.24 0.83
CA ILE A 67 -2.19 -6.01 1.19
C ILE A 67 -1.65 -6.75 -0.03
N LEU A 68 -2.51 -7.45 -0.79
CA LEU A 68 -2.11 -8.19 -1.99
C LEU A 68 -1.51 -7.27 -3.05
N GLN A 69 -2.12 -6.10 -3.27
CA GLN A 69 -1.58 -5.10 -4.21
C GLN A 69 -0.25 -4.54 -3.76
N GLY A 70 -0.10 -4.26 -2.46
CA GLY A 70 1.18 -3.82 -1.88
C GLY A 70 2.29 -4.86 -2.09
N TYR A 71 2.00 -6.15 -1.91
CA TYR A 71 2.97 -7.22 -2.20
C TYR A 71 3.32 -7.34 -3.68
N ASN A 72 2.36 -7.16 -4.59
CA ASN A 72 2.62 -7.24 -6.03
C ASN A 72 3.61 -6.19 -6.54
N VAL A 73 3.69 -5.04 -5.86
CA VAL A 73 4.59 -3.95 -6.24
C VAL A 73 5.87 -3.92 -5.40
N SER A 74 5.89 -4.65 -4.28
CA SER A 74 7.09 -4.80 -3.46
C SER A 74 8.04 -5.80 -4.12
N MET A 75 9.30 -5.40 -4.30
CA MET A 75 10.35 -6.30 -4.84
C MET A 75 11.16 -6.99 -3.73
N TYR A 76 10.67 -6.96 -2.48
CA TYR A 76 11.30 -7.58 -1.31
C TYR A 76 10.92 -9.05 -1.15
#